data_AF-A0A6N4YEG9-F1
#
_entry.id   AF-A0A6N4YEG9-F1
#
_cell.length_a   1.000
_cell.length_b   1.000
_cell.length_c   1.000
_cell.angle_alpha   90.00
_cell.angle_beta   90.00
_cell.angle_gamma   90.00
#
_symmetry.space_group_name_H-M   'P 1'
#
loop_
_entity.id
_entity.type
_entity.pdbx_description
1 polymer ?
#
loop_
_entity_poly.entity_id
_entity_poly.type
_entity_poly.pdbx_seq_one_letter_code
_entity_poly.pdbx_strand_id
1 'polypeptide(L)'
;MFKKILLIALAVNLAFAAGGIDKVNTLAQDIESALFGVSIIAITIAFGIAGYRMAILKQQWTEVLPVVIGGVVIGSASSLAALLVG
;
A
#
# COMPACT_ATOMS: atom_id res chain seq x y z
N MET A 1 14.29 -18.01 -44.91
CA MET A 1 13.46 -18.38 -43.73
C MET A 1 13.98 -17.79 -42.41
N PHE A 2 15.29 -17.59 -42.23
CA PHE A 2 15.90 -17.00 -41.02
C PHE A 2 15.39 -15.58 -40.63
N LYS A 3 15.16 -14.70 -41.62
CA LYS A 3 14.60 -13.34 -41.42
C LYS A 3 13.18 -13.32 -40.82
N LYS A 4 12.36 -14.35 -41.08
CA LYS A 4 10.98 -14.45 -40.55
C LYS A 4 10.98 -14.89 -39.08
N ILE A 5 11.91 -15.77 -38.69
CA ILE A 5 12.08 -16.24 -37.32
C ILE A 5 12.54 -15.10 -36.41
N LEU A 6 13.45 -14.24 -36.88
CA LEU A 6 13.94 -13.08 -36.13
C LEU A 6 12.84 -12.02 -35.88
N LEU A 7 11.97 -11.78 -36.87
CA LEU A 7 10.83 -10.85 -36.73
C LEU A 7 9.76 -11.37 -35.75
N ILE A 8 9.51 -12.68 -35.74
CA ILE A 8 8.59 -13.31 -34.77
C ILE A 8 9.17 -13.28 -33.36
N ALA A 9 10.47 -13.55 -33.19
CA ALA A 9 11.13 -13.46 -31.88
C ALA A 9 11.09 -12.04 -31.31
N LEU A 10 11.28 -11.02 -32.16
CA LEU A 10 11.19 -9.62 -31.75
C LEU A 10 9.75 -9.22 -31.40
N ALA A 11 8.75 -9.68 -32.19
CA ALA A 11 7.33 -9.43 -31.91
C ALA A 11 6.85 -10.12 -30.61
N VAL A 12 7.34 -11.33 -30.31
CA VAL A 12 7.06 -12.03 -29.04
C VAL A 12 7.69 -11.29 -27.86
N ASN A 13 8.92 -10.79 -28.01
CA ASN A 13 9.59 -10.02 -26.96
C ASN A 13 8.92 -8.65 -26.74
N LEU A 14 8.45 -7.98 -27.79
CA LEU A 14 7.66 -6.74 -27.69
C LEU A 14 6.25 -6.99 -27.13
N ALA A 15 5.61 -8.12 -27.42
CA ALA A 15 4.32 -8.48 -26.84
C ALA A 15 4.44 -8.85 -25.34
N PHE A 16 5.52 -9.52 -24.94
CA PHE A 16 5.85 -9.76 -23.53
C PHE A 16 6.32 -8.50 -22.80
N ALA A 17 7.02 -7.58 -23.48
CA ALA A 17 7.42 -6.30 -22.90
C ALA A 17 6.25 -5.31 -22.77
N ALA A 18 5.36 -5.25 -23.77
CA ALA A 18 4.15 -4.42 -23.72
C ALA A 18 3.15 -4.97 -22.70
N GLY A 19 2.86 -6.28 -22.71
CA GLY A 19 1.94 -6.88 -21.74
C GLY A 19 2.52 -7.07 -20.34
N GLY A 20 3.85 -7.17 -20.21
CA GLY A 20 4.55 -7.40 -18.94
C GLY A 20 4.65 -6.16 -18.07
N ILE A 21 4.90 -4.99 -18.67
CA ILE A 21 4.92 -3.73 -17.92
C ILE A 21 3.51 -3.39 -17.41
N ASP A 22 2.48 -3.56 -18.23
CA ASP A 22 1.09 -3.40 -17.78
C ASP A 22 0.75 -4.39 -16.66
N LYS A 23 1.16 -5.66 -16.76
CA LYS A 23 0.96 -6.63 -15.68
C LYS A 23 1.69 -6.24 -14.40
N VAL A 24 2.94 -5.76 -14.50
CA VAL A 24 3.72 -5.32 -13.33
C VAL A 24 3.09 -4.10 -12.68
N ASN A 25 2.57 -3.15 -13.47
CA ASN A 25 1.84 -2.00 -12.97
C ASN A 25 0.54 -2.43 -12.26
N THR A 26 -0.22 -3.38 -12.82
CA THR A 26 -1.42 -3.94 -12.15
C THR A 26 -1.06 -4.66 -10.86
N LEU A 27 0.01 -5.46 -10.85
CA LEU A 27 0.48 -6.14 -9.64
C LEU A 27 0.92 -5.15 -8.56
N ALA A 28 1.56 -4.05 -8.93
CA ALA A 28 1.93 -2.99 -8.00
C ALA A 28 0.68 -2.32 -7.38
N GLN A 29 -0.35 -2.05 -8.19
CA GLN A 29 -1.63 -1.49 -7.72
C GLN A 29 -2.39 -2.45 -6.78
N ASP A 30 -2.40 -3.75 -7.08
CA ASP A 30 -3.04 -4.76 -6.23
C ASP A 30 -2.33 -4.87 -4.87
N ILE A 31 -1.00 -4.80 -4.86
CA ILE A 31 -0.20 -4.81 -3.62
C ILE A 31 -0.46 -3.54 -2.80
N GLU A 32 -0.53 -2.37 -3.44
CA GLU A 32 -0.86 -1.11 -2.78
C GLU A 32 -2.25 -1.18 -2.13
N SER A 33 -3.26 -1.66 -2.86
CA SER A 33 -4.62 -1.80 -2.34
C SER A 33 -4.70 -2.78 -1.17
N ALA A 34 -3.97 -3.90 -1.22
CA ALA A 34 -3.90 -4.84 -0.12
C ALA A 34 -3.23 -4.23 1.13
N LEU A 35 -2.12 -3.50 0.92
CA LEU A 35 -1.40 -2.83 2.00
C LEU A 35 -2.23 -1.71 2.63
N PHE A 36 -3.02 -1.00 1.83
CA PHE A 36 -4.01 -0.02 2.31
C PHE A 36 -5.06 -0.68 3.20
N GLY A 37 -5.62 -1.82 2.79
CA GLY A 37 -6.57 -2.57 3.61
C GLY A 37 -6.00 -2.97 4.97
N VAL A 38 -4.74 -3.42 5.02
CA VAL A 38 -4.06 -3.78 6.27
C VAL A 38 -3.83 -2.55 7.17
N SER A 39 -3.51 -1.39 6.59
CA SER A 39 -3.30 -0.15 7.35
C SER A 39 -4.55 0.33 8.10
N ILE A 40 -5.74 0.15 7.52
CA ILE A 40 -7.03 0.48 8.17
C ILE A 40 -7.29 -0.44 9.37
N ILE A 41 -6.95 -1.72 9.26
CA ILE A 41 -7.11 -2.66 10.36
C ILE A 41 -6.18 -2.26 11.52
N ALA A 42 -4.92 -1.93 11.21
CA ALA A 42 -3.96 -1.48 12.21
C ALA A 42 -4.41 -0.20 12.93
N ILE A 43 -4.97 0.78 12.21
CA ILE A 43 -5.44 2.02 12.84
C ILE A 43 -6.65 1.78 13.75
N THR A 44 -7.54 0.86 13.36
CA THR A 44 -8.70 0.47 14.16
C THR A 44 -8.27 -0.11 15.51
N ILE A 45 -7.24 -0.97 15.51
CA ILE A 45 -6.68 -1.54 16.74
C ILE A 45 -6.00 -0.45 17.58
N ALA A 46 -5.25 0.46 16.95
CA ALA A 46 -4.60 1.57 17.64
C ALA A 46 -5.61 2.48 18.38
N PHE A 47 -6.72 2.82 17.71
CA PHE A 47 -7.80 3.58 18.34
C PHE A 47 -8.53 2.78 19.42
N GLY A 48 -8.67 1.46 19.28
CA GLY A 48 -9.20 0.59 20.33
C GLY A 48 -8.36 0.62 21.60
N ILE A 49 -7.04 0.53 21.48
CA ILE A 49 -6.09 0.60 22.62
C ILE A 49 -6.10 2.01 23.24
N ALA A 50 -6.14 3.05 22.41
CA ALA A 50 -6.23 4.43 22.87
C ALA A 50 -7.53 4.68 23.64
N GLY A 51 -8.66 4.21 23.11
CA GLY A 51 -9.98 4.30 23.75
C GLY A 51 -10.03 3.55 25.08
N TYR A 52 -9.45 2.36 25.16
CA TYR A 52 -9.36 1.59 26.40
C TYR A 52 -8.56 2.34 27.48
N ARG A 53 -7.42 2.94 27.11
CA ARG A 53 -6.58 3.75 28.02
C ARG A 53 -7.27 5.02 28.50
N MET A 54 -8.02 5.71 27.65
CA MET A 54 -8.76 6.91 28.03
C MET A 54 -10.01 6.59 28.87
N ALA A 55 -10.77 5.58 28.49
CA ALA A 55 -12.07 5.28 29.11
C ALA A 55 -11.95 4.58 30.47
N ILE A 56 -11.00 3.66 30.63
CA ILE A 56 -10.95 2.78 31.81
C ILE A 56 -9.79 3.12 32.75
N LEU A 57 -8.65 3.58 32.22
CA LEU A 57 -7.49 3.88 33.07
C LEU A 57 -7.41 5.35 33.55
N LYS A 58 -8.33 6.25 33.13
CA LYS A 58 -8.26 7.71 33.42
C LYS A 58 -6.87 8.32 33.17
N GLN A 59 -6.10 7.73 32.26
CA GLN A 59 -4.78 8.24 31.90
C GLN A 59 -4.94 9.60 31.22
N GLN A 60 -4.01 10.52 31.53
CA GLN A 60 -4.03 11.85 30.92
C GLN A 60 -3.84 11.71 29.40
N TRP A 61 -4.47 12.60 28.64
CA TRP A 61 -4.39 12.62 27.17
C TRP A 61 -2.96 12.49 26.64
N THR A 62 -1.97 12.98 27.39
CA THR A 62 -0.53 12.88 27.10
C THR A 62 -0.01 11.45 27.00
N GLU A 63 -0.57 10.49 27.74
CA GLU A 63 -0.14 9.08 27.73
C GLU A 63 -0.78 8.28 26.59
N VAL A 64 -1.86 8.82 26.00
CA VAL A 64 -2.60 8.20 24.90
C VAL A 64 -2.27 8.84 23.55
N LEU A 65 -1.83 10.10 23.58
CA LEU A 65 -1.34 10.86 22.43
C LEU A 65 -0.34 10.11 21.54
N PRO A 66 0.70 9.42 22.05
CA PRO A 66 1.66 8.74 21.19
C PRO A 66 1.04 7.60 20.37
N VAL A 67 0.04 6.89 20.90
CA VAL A 67 -0.66 5.82 20.16
C VAL A 67 -1.54 6.41 19.07
N VAL A 68 -2.23 7.52 19.35
CA VAL A 68 -3.10 8.19 18.38
C VAL A 68 -2.28 8.84 17.26
N ILE A 69 -1.20 9.56 17.61
CA ILE A 69 -0.30 10.17 16.63
C ILE A 69 0.37 9.08 15.77
N GLY A 70 0.86 8.01 16.40
CA GLY A 70 1.43 6.87 15.67
C GLY A 70 0.43 6.23 14.70
N GLY A 71 -0.82 6.04 15.15
CA GLY A 71 -1.90 5.55 14.31
C GLY A 71 -2.16 6.46 13.11
N VAL A 72 -2.28 7.77 13.32
CA VAL A 72 -2.50 8.75 12.26
C VAL A 72 -1.36 8.78 11.25
N VAL A 73 -0.10 8.71 11.70
CA VAL A 73 1.07 8.65 10.81
C VAL A 73 1.05 7.38 9.94
N ILE A 74 0.71 6.23 10.51
CA ILE A 74 0.62 4.97 9.76
C ILE A 74 -0.53 5.00 8.75
N GLY A 75 -1.70 5.51 9.12
CA GLY A 75 -2.85 5.60 8.21
C GLY A 75 -2.69 6.67 7.12
N SER A 76 -1.91 7.72 7.37
CA SER A 76 -1.61 8.75 6.37
C SER A 76 -0.46 8.35 5.45
N ALA A 77 0.44 7.45 5.86
CA ALA A 77 1.54 6.95 5.03
C ALA A 77 1.05 6.38 3.70
N SER A 78 -0.08 5.67 3.69
CA SER A 78 -0.70 5.13 2.49
C SER A 78 -1.20 6.24 1.54
N SER A 79 -1.86 7.27 2.08
CA SER A 79 -2.30 8.42 1.28
C SER A 79 -1.13 9.25 0.74
N LEU A 80 -0.05 9.35 1.50
CA LEU A 80 1.18 10.01 1.07
C LEU A 80 1.90 9.20 -0.02
N ALA A 81 1.90 7.87 0.06
CA ALA A 81 2.43 7.00 -0.97
C ALA A 81 1.65 7.14 -2.28
N ALA A 82 0.31 7.13 -2.22
CA ALA A 82 -0.54 7.35 -3.38
C ALA A 82 -0.31 8.72 -4.04
N LEU A 83 -0.04 9.77 -3.25
CA LEU A 83 0.29 11.12 -3.75
C LEU A 83 1.70 11.24 -4.35
N LEU A 84 2.63 10.37 -3.96
CA LEU A 84 4.02 10.37 -4.44
C LEU A 84 4.21 9.48 -5.69
N VAL A 85 3.36 8.47 -5.86
CA VAL A 85 3.35 7.56 -7.01
C VAL A 85 2.43 8.06 -8.14
N GLY A 86 1.43 8.89 -7.80
CA GLY A 86 0.53 9.56 -8.75
C GLY A 86 1.16 10.69 -9.56
#